data_AF-A0A7C3A078-F1
#
_entry.id   AF-A0A7C3A078-F1
#
_cell.length_a   1.000
_cell.length_b   1.000
_cell.length_c   1.000
_cell.angle_alpha   90.00
_cell.angle_beta   90.00
_cell.angle_gamma   90.00
#
_symmetry.space_group_name_H-M   'P 1'
#
loop_
_entity.id
_entity.type
_entity.pdbx_description
1 polymer ?
#
loop_
_entity_poly.entity_id
_entity_poly.type
_entity_poly.pdbx_seq_one_letter_code
_entity_poly.pdbx_strand_id
1 'polypeptide(L)'
;AMFNSYCRQVQEHLRQKGWLDEAFVYWFDEPAPRDYAFVTNGFNKLKAAAPDINRMLTEQVEPELIGGPNIWCPVSDAYQHEAAQERRKHGEKFWWYVCTGPKAPYCTLFIDHPGTELRVWLWQTWQRGIDGILVWETNYWTSSAAYPPSGAPQNPYEDPMGWTSGYSTPEGARRPWGNGDGRFIYPPLAAADANPAGPVLDGPVDSIRWEMLRDGIEDYEYFVILKRLLDAKADKLDAQTRARYEGLLTVPEDVTRDMTTFTVDPAPLERHRVEVARAIARLDRL
;
A
#
# COMPACT_ATOMS: atom_id res chain seq x y z
N ALA A 1 -2.23 13.17 -32.43
CA ALA A 1 -1.60 14.49 -32.26
C ALA A 1 -1.95 15.13 -30.91
N MET A 2 -3.24 15.35 -30.61
CA MET A 2 -3.67 15.99 -29.35
C MET A 2 -3.25 15.21 -28.08
N PHE A 3 -3.52 13.90 -28.02
CA PHE A 3 -3.11 13.05 -26.89
C PHE A 3 -1.62 13.15 -26.59
N ASN A 4 -0.77 12.95 -27.60
CA ASN A 4 0.69 13.02 -27.42
C ASN A 4 1.15 14.40 -26.95
N SER A 5 0.54 15.47 -27.47
CA SER A 5 0.84 16.84 -27.04
C SER A 5 0.43 17.08 -25.59
N TYR A 6 -0.73 16.57 -25.16
CA TYR A 6 -1.18 16.65 -23.77
C TYR A 6 -0.23 15.92 -22.83
N CYS A 7 0.02 14.63 -23.05
CA CYS A 7 0.88 13.82 -22.17
C CYS A 7 2.29 14.41 -22.04
N ARG A 8 2.87 14.90 -23.15
CA ARG A 8 4.18 15.57 -23.11
C ARG A 8 4.15 16.84 -22.27
N GLN A 9 3.12 17.66 -22.42
CA GLN A 9 3.01 18.89 -21.62
C GLN A 9 2.83 18.58 -20.13
N VAL A 10 2.06 17.56 -19.77
CA VAL A 10 1.96 17.10 -18.37
C VAL A 10 3.31 16.64 -17.84
N GLN A 11 4.02 15.80 -18.59
CA GLN A 11 5.35 15.32 -18.20
C GLN A 11 6.31 16.48 -17.94
N GLU A 12 6.42 17.42 -18.89
CA GLU A 12 7.35 18.55 -18.76
C GLU A 12 6.93 19.51 -17.66
N HIS A 13 5.62 19.67 -17.42
CA HIS A 13 5.13 20.44 -16.28
C HIS A 13 5.57 19.81 -14.95
N LEU A 14 5.37 18.50 -14.79
CA LEU A 14 5.80 17.76 -13.59
C LEU A 14 7.32 17.83 -13.41
N ARG A 15 8.08 17.72 -14.51
CA ARG A 15 9.54 17.86 -14.51
C ARG A 15 9.98 19.24 -14.02
N GLN A 16 9.38 20.30 -14.54
CA GLN A 16 9.69 21.69 -14.13
C GLN A 16 9.35 21.96 -12.66
N LYS A 17 8.36 21.26 -12.11
CA LYS A 17 7.98 21.34 -10.69
C LYS A 17 8.83 20.47 -9.77
N GLY A 18 9.62 19.56 -10.32
CA GLY A 18 10.35 18.55 -9.54
C GLY A 18 9.46 17.43 -9.00
N TRP A 19 8.26 17.24 -9.56
CA TRP A 19 7.28 16.23 -9.11
C TRP A 19 7.28 14.97 -9.98
N LEU A 20 8.08 14.93 -11.04
CA LEU A 20 8.05 13.82 -12.00
C LEU A 20 8.39 12.48 -11.35
N ASP A 21 9.34 12.46 -10.42
CA ASP A 21 9.80 11.23 -9.76
C ASP A 21 8.74 10.62 -8.83
N GLU A 22 7.78 11.43 -8.36
CA GLU A 22 6.64 11.03 -7.52
C GLU A 22 5.39 10.68 -8.34
N ALA A 23 5.37 11.06 -9.62
CA ALA A 23 4.19 10.91 -10.47
C ALA A 23 4.10 9.52 -11.12
N PHE A 24 2.87 9.03 -11.24
CA PHE A 24 2.54 7.83 -11.99
C PHE A 24 1.15 7.95 -12.63
N VAL A 25 0.94 7.23 -13.72
CA VAL A 25 -0.38 7.02 -14.33
C VAL A 25 -0.89 5.66 -13.91
N TYR A 26 -1.95 5.65 -13.12
CA TYR A 26 -2.76 4.46 -12.88
C TYR A 26 -3.77 4.32 -14.02
N TRP A 27 -3.45 3.45 -14.98
CA TRP A 27 -4.12 3.43 -16.29
C TRP A 27 -5.44 2.66 -16.30
N PHE A 28 -5.48 1.52 -15.62
CA PHE A 28 -6.60 0.61 -15.60
C PHE A 28 -6.61 -0.12 -14.27
N ASP A 29 -7.80 -0.44 -13.76
CA ASP A 29 -7.96 -1.14 -12.50
C ASP A 29 -8.28 -2.63 -12.71
N GLU A 30 -7.45 -3.51 -12.16
CA GLU A 30 -7.64 -4.98 -12.09
C GLU A 30 -8.17 -5.60 -13.40
N PRO A 31 -7.39 -5.52 -14.51
CA PRO A 31 -7.86 -6.02 -15.79
C PRO A 31 -8.07 -7.53 -15.78
N ALA A 32 -9.08 -8.02 -16.51
CA ALA A 32 -9.16 -9.44 -16.81
C ALA A 32 -8.37 -9.75 -18.10
N PRO A 33 -8.04 -11.01 -18.43
CA PRO A 33 -7.33 -11.37 -19.66
C PRO A 33 -7.94 -10.80 -20.96
N ARG A 34 -9.27 -10.62 -20.98
CA ARG A 34 -9.99 -9.98 -22.10
C ARG A 34 -9.62 -8.51 -22.32
N ASP A 35 -9.14 -7.85 -21.27
CA ASP A 35 -8.82 -6.41 -21.23
C ASP A 35 -7.33 -6.15 -21.56
N TYR A 36 -6.46 -7.16 -21.51
CA TYR A 36 -5.00 -7.00 -21.65
C TYR A 36 -4.60 -6.33 -22.97
N ALA A 37 -5.25 -6.66 -24.08
CA ALA A 37 -4.97 -6.02 -25.37
C ALA A 37 -5.27 -4.51 -25.34
N PHE A 38 -6.37 -4.11 -24.68
CA PHE A 38 -6.73 -2.71 -24.49
C PHE A 38 -5.74 -1.99 -23.56
N VAL A 39 -5.42 -2.62 -22.43
CA VAL A 39 -4.49 -2.11 -21.42
C VAL A 39 -3.10 -1.89 -22.01
N THR A 40 -2.53 -2.89 -22.67
CA THR A 40 -1.21 -2.82 -23.31
C THR A 40 -1.17 -1.76 -24.41
N ASN A 41 -2.22 -1.61 -25.21
CA ASN A 41 -2.32 -0.52 -26.19
C ASN A 41 -2.29 0.87 -25.52
N GLY A 42 -2.96 1.04 -24.37
CA GLY A 42 -2.91 2.25 -23.58
C GLY A 42 -1.50 2.56 -23.06
N PHE A 43 -0.85 1.58 -22.43
CA PHE A 43 0.53 1.75 -21.94
C PHE A 43 1.53 2.03 -23.07
N ASN A 44 1.39 1.40 -24.23
CA ASN A 44 2.24 1.69 -25.39
C ASN A 44 2.12 3.14 -25.85
N LYS A 45 0.89 3.69 -25.85
CA LYS A 45 0.66 5.10 -26.18
C LYS A 45 1.23 6.03 -25.12
N LEU A 46 1.04 5.72 -23.83
CA LEU A 46 1.60 6.47 -22.72
C LEU A 46 3.13 6.49 -22.80
N LYS A 47 3.76 5.33 -22.96
CA LYS A 47 5.21 5.19 -23.10
C LYS A 47 5.77 5.97 -24.30
N ALA A 48 5.06 5.99 -25.43
CA ALA A 48 5.47 6.76 -26.60
C ALA A 48 5.30 8.28 -26.41
N ALA A 49 4.33 8.72 -25.62
CA ALA A 49 3.99 10.14 -25.48
C ALA A 49 4.67 10.83 -24.29
N ALA A 50 4.81 10.11 -23.16
CA ALA A 50 5.38 10.55 -21.89
C ALA A 50 6.16 9.38 -21.25
N PRO A 51 7.34 9.02 -21.80
CA PRO A 51 8.10 7.86 -21.37
C PRO A 51 8.59 7.93 -19.92
N ASP A 52 8.77 9.14 -19.39
CA ASP A 52 9.40 9.39 -18.10
C ASP A 52 8.40 9.41 -16.93
N ILE A 53 7.10 9.47 -17.21
CA ILE A 53 6.08 9.28 -16.17
C ILE A 53 5.93 7.78 -15.91
N ASN A 54 5.95 7.38 -14.64
CA ASN A 54 5.71 5.99 -14.27
C ASN A 54 4.29 5.54 -14.66
N ARG A 55 4.14 4.24 -14.89
CA ARG A 55 2.91 3.60 -15.35
C ARG A 55 2.63 2.45 -14.40
N MET A 56 1.54 2.58 -13.65
CA MET A 56 1.16 1.65 -12.59
C MET A 56 -0.04 0.82 -13.04
N LEU A 57 -0.04 -0.46 -12.64
CA LEU A 57 -1.16 -1.38 -12.84
C LEU A 57 -1.40 -2.22 -11.59
N THR A 58 -2.67 -2.33 -11.17
CA THR A 58 -3.10 -3.29 -10.15
C THR A 58 -3.26 -4.68 -10.75
N GLU A 59 -2.15 -5.39 -10.93
CA GLU A 59 -2.09 -6.73 -11.51
C GLU A 59 -0.75 -7.41 -11.13
N GLN A 60 -0.71 -8.74 -11.04
CA GLN A 60 0.56 -9.47 -10.99
C GLN A 60 1.30 -9.42 -12.33
N VAL A 61 2.53 -9.93 -12.35
CA VAL A 61 3.29 -10.05 -13.60
C VAL A 61 2.61 -11.08 -14.50
N GLU A 62 2.01 -10.61 -15.58
CA GLU A 62 1.45 -11.44 -16.64
C GLU A 62 2.26 -11.25 -17.94
N PRO A 63 2.65 -12.33 -18.64
CA PRO A 63 3.46 -12.23 -19.85
C PRO A 63 2.93 -11.25 -20.91
N GLU A 64 1.61 -11.18 -21.08
CA GLU A 64 0.91 -10.33 -22.05
C GLU A 64 0.94 -8.83 -21.72
N LEU A 65 1.22 -8.51 -20.45
CA LEU A 65 1.30 -7.14 -19.95
C LEU A 65 2.74 -6.62 -19.85
N ILE A 66 3.73 -7.51 -19.98
CA ILE A 66 5.16 -7.14 -19.93
C ILE A 66 5.48 -6.05 -20.97
N GLY A 67 6.16 -5.00 -20.51
CA GLY A 67 6.52 -3.84 -21.31
C GLY A 67 5.53 -2.67 -21.23
N GLY A 68 4.35 -2.89 -20.62
CA GLY A 68 3.33 -1.88 -20.34
C GLY A 68 3.63 -1.05 -19.07
N PRO A 69 3.25 -1.55 -17.89
CA PRO A 69 3.55 -0.90 -16.62
C PRO A 69 5.05 -1.01 -16.29
N ASN A 70 5.54 -0.08 -15.46
CA ASN A 70 6.84 -0.17 -14.80
C ASN A 70 6.71 -0.10 -13.26
N ILE A 71 5.48 -0.01 -12.76
CA ILE A 71 5.10 -0.26 -11.36
C ILE A 71 4.01 -1.33 -11.39
N TRP A 72 4.32 -2.52 -10.90
CA TRP A 72 3.35 -3.59 -10.69
C TRP A 72 2.79 -3.50 -9.29
N CYS A 73 1.48 -3.67 -9.11
CA CYS A 73 0.83 -3.56 -7.82
C CYS A 73 -0.19 -4.70 -7.61
N PRO A 74 0.24 -5.97 -7.49
CA PRO A 74 -0.67 -7.08 -7.21
C PRO A 74 -1.31 -6.99 -5.82
N VAL A 75 -2.43 -7.70 -5.63
CA VAL A 75 -2.89 -8.06 -4.27
C VAL A 75 -1.75 -8.83 -3.58
N SER A 76 -1.54 -8.59 -2.29
CA SER A 76 -0.37 -9.12 -1.58
C SER A 76 -0.23 -10.65 -1.62
N ASP A 77 -1.33 -11.41 -1.71
CA ASP A 77 -1.32 -12.88 -1.86
C ASP A 77 -1.08 -13.37 -3.29
N ALA A 78 -1.31 -12.51 -4.29
CA ALA A 78 -1.00 -12.75 -5.70
C ALA A 78 0.46 -12.39 -6.08
N TYR A 79 1.23 -11.80 -5.15
CA TYR A 79 2.63 -11.45 -5.40
C TYR A 79 3.51 -12.69 -5.65
N GLN A 80 4.13 -12.73 -6.83
CA GLN A 80 5.05 -13.81 -7.23
C GLN A 80 6.51 -13.34 -7.17
N HIS A 81 7.24 -13.80 -6.15
CA HIS A 81 8.59 -13.30 -5.86
C HIS A 81 9.58 -13.51 -7.02
N GLU A 82 9.62 -14.69 -7.63
CA GLU A 82 10.58 -15.00 -8.70
C GLU A 82 10.32 -14.15 -9.95
N ALA A 83 9.06 -14.02 -10.36
CA ALA A 83 8.67 -13.15 -11.47
C ALA A 83 9.04 -11.70 -11.19
N ALA A 84 8.81 -11.22 -9.96
CA ALA A 84 9.17 -9.87 -9.57
C ALA A 84 10.69 -9.65 -9.56
N GLN A 85 11.50 -10.61 -9.11
CA GLN A 85 12.96 -10.53 -9.19
C GLN A 85 13.45 -10.46 -10.64
N GLU A 86 12.83 -11.20 -11.56
CA GLU A 86 13.17 -11.10 -12.97
C GLU A 86 12.84 -9.71 -13.53
N ARG A 87 11.63 -9.20 -13.24
CA ARG A 87 11.22 -7.87 -13.68
C ARG A 87 12.06 -6.73 -13.10
N ARG A 88 12.49 -6.83 -11.84
CA ARG A 88 13.40 -5.84 -11.22
C ARG A 88 14.72 -5.67 -11.98
N LYS A 89 15.23 -6.72 -12.66
CA LYS A 89 16.43 -6.62 -13.52
C LYS A 89 16.22 -5.68 -14.72
N HIS A 90 14.97 -5.41 -15.08
CA HIS A 90 14.58 -4.44 -16.11
C HIS A 90 14.25 -3.05 -15.56
N GLY A 91 14.51 -2.79 -14.28
CA GLY A 91 14.23 -1.50 -13.62
C GLY A 91 12.76 -1.29 -13.25
N GLU A 92 11.94 -2.34 -13.26
CA GLU A 92 10.54 -2.28 -12.84
C GLU A 92 10.44 -2.34 -11.30
N LYS A 93 9.48 -1.59 -10.76
CA LYS A 93 9.21 -1.48 -9.32
C LYS A 93 7.99 -2.31 -8.96
N PHE A 94 7.94 -2.70 -7.68
CA PHE A 94 6.84 -3.49 -7.15
C PHE A 94 6.24 -2.79 -5.95
N TRP A 95 4.96 -2.49 -6.08
CA TRP A 95 4.06 -2.18 -4.99
C TRP A 95 3.19 -3.40 -4.73
N TRP A 96 2.34 -3.34 -3.72
CA TRP A 96 1.25 -4.28 -3.55
C TRP A 96 0.15 -3.65 -2.71
N TYR A 97 -1.00 -4.32 -2.63
CA TYR A 97 -2.12 -3.80 -1.87
C TYR A 97 -2.87 -4.86 -1.10
N VAL A 98 -3.66 -4.36 -0.14
CA VAL A 98 -4.72 -5.08 0.54
C VAL A 98 -6.03 -4.28 0.36
N CYS A 99 -7.14 -5.00 0.26
CA CYS A 99 -8.49 -4.48 0.02
C CYS A 99 -9.51 -5.42 0.70
N THR A 100 -10.63 -5.70 0.04
CA THR A 100 -11.52 -6.83 0.37
C THR A 100 -10.82 -8.20 0.36
N GLY A 101 -9.60 -8.28 -0.18
CA GLY A 101 -8.68 -9.41 -0.08
C GLY A 101 -7.22 -8.92 0.12
N PRO A 102 -6.30 -9.80 0.52
CA PRO A 102 -6.55 -11.18 0.90
C PRO A 102 -7.31 -11.25 2.23
N LYS A 103 -7.92 -12.42 2.50
CA LYS A 103 -8.58 -12.71 3.78
C LYS A 103 -7.67 -13.59 4.64
N ALA A 104 -8.06 -13.89 5.88
CA ALA A 104 -7.35 -14.88 6.69
C ALA A 104 -7.05 -16.16 5.87
N PRO A 105 -5.84 -16.73 5.96
CA PRO A 105 -4.83 -16.49 6.99
C PRO A 105 -3.76 -15.43 6.64
N TYR A 106 -3.95 -14.58 5.62
CA TYR A 106 -3.00 -13.50 5.29
C TYR A 106 -3.17 -12.29 6.23
N CYS A 107 -2.18 -11.39 6.29
CA CYS A 107 -2.37 -10.07 6.90
C CYS A 107 -3.46 -9.31 6.15
N THR A 108 -4.43 -8.76 6.86
CA THR A 108 -5.61 -8.07 6.32
C THR A 108 -5.72 -6.64 6.85
N LEU A 109 -6.67 -5.89 6.31
CA LEU A 109 -7.03 -4.56 6.80
C LEU A 109 -8.30 -4.56 7.69
N PHE A 110 -8.87 -5.72 7.99
CA PHE A 110 -10.20 -5.80 8.60
C PHE A 110 -10.18 -5.48 10.09
N ILE A 111 -11.26 -4.90 10.61
CA ILE A 111 -11.34 -4.43 12.01
C ILE A 111 -11.51 -5.56 13.02
N ASP A 112 -12.04 -6.70 12.60
CA ASP A 112 -12.29 -7.89 13.42
C ASP A 112 -11.11 -8.86 13.45
N HIS A 113 -9.94 -8.41 13.00
CA HIS A 113 -8.67 -9.13 12.99
C HIS A 113 -7.66 -8.54 14.01
N PRO A 114 -6.60 -9.29 14.38
CA PRO A 114 -5.53 -8.76 15.21
C PRO A 114 -4.96 -7.44 14.66
N GLY A 115 -4.97 -6.38 15.47
CA GLY A 115 -4.51 -5.05 15.03
C GLY A 115 -3.06 -5.02 14.54
N THR A 116 -2.23 -5.97 14.98
CA THR A 116 -0.83 -6.11 14.56
C THR A 116 -0.66 -6.54 13.10
N GLU A 117 -1.69 -7.09 12.43
CA GLU A 117 -1.60 -7.57 11.05
C GLU A 117 -1.10 -6.49 10.09
N LEU A 118 -1.65 -5.28 10.18
CA LEU A 118 -1.22 -4.17 9.33
C LEU A 118 0.24 -3.81 9.57
N ARG A 119 0.71 -3.81 10.82
CA ARG A 119 2.13 -3.53 11.11
C ARG A 119 3.04 -4.62 10.55
N VAL A 120 2.70 -5.90 10.77
CA VAL A 120 3.44 -7.06 10.24
C VAL A 120 3.49 -7.04 8.71
N TRP A 121 2.42 -6.59 8.04
CA TRP A 121 2.40 -6.46 6.58
C TRP A 121 3.52 -5.55 6.06
N LEU A 122 3.93 -4.50 6.79
CA LEU A 122 5.06 -3.64 6.39
C LEU A 122 6.41 -4.29 6.62
N TRP A 123 6.52 -5.23 7.57
CA TRP A 123 7.70 -6.06 7.70
C TRP A 123 7.78 -7.08 6.56
N GLN A 124 6.65 -7.67 6.17
CA GLN A 124 6.57 -8.53 4.97
C GLN A 124 6.89 -7.73 3.69
N THR A 125 6.53 -6.45 3.64
CA THR A 125 6.84 -5.49 2.56
C THR A 125 8.36 -5.31 2.44
N TRP A 126 9.03 -5.01 3.56
CA TRP A 126 10.50 -4.92 3.61
C TRP A 126 11.18 -6.23 3.20
N GLN A 127 10.76 -7.36 3.78
CA GLN A 127 11.34 -8.69 3.51
C GLN A 127 11.31 -9.08 2.02
N ARG A 128 10.33 -8.56 1.26
CA ARG A 128 10.13 -8.87 -0.16
C ARG A 128 10.65 -7.79 -1.11
N GLY A 129 11.27 -6.73 -0.58
CA GLY A 129 11.78 -5.60 -1.36
C GLY A 129 10.68 -4.88 -2.12
N ILE A 130 9.52 -4.70 -1.49
CA ILE A 130 8.40 -3.95 -2.05
C ILE A 130 8.63 -2.45 -1.77
N ASP A 131 8.43 -1.62 -2.78
CA ASP A 131 8.76 -0.19 -2.78
C ASP A 131 7.56 0.71 -2.42
N GLY A 132 6.36 0.16 -2.37
CA GLY A 132 5.14 0.92 -2.10
C GLY A 132 3.96 0.05 -1.75
N ILE A 133 3.00 0.66 -1.06
CA ILE A 133 1.78 0.02 -0.60
C ILE A 133 0.58 0.82 -1.12
N LEU A 134 -0.52 0.13 -1.35
CA LEU A 134 -1.80 0.74 -1.67
C LEU A 134 -2.88 0.17 -0.76
N VAL A 135 -3.80 1.04 -0.37
CA VAL A 135 -5.12 0.71 0.18
C VAL A 135 -6.10 1.54 -0.63
N TRP A 136 -7.15 0.90 -1.15
CA TRP A 136 -8.02 1.50 -2.17
C TRP A 136 -8.81 2.72 -1.66
N GLU A 137 -9.11 2.77 -0.37
CA GLU A 137 -9.82 3.87 0.27
C GLU A 137 -9.47 3.96 1.77
N THR A 138 -9.53 5.17 2.35
CA THR A 138 -9.21 5.37 3.78
C THR A 138 -10.40 5.84 4.61
N ASN A 139 -11.41 6.44 3.98
CA ASN A 139 -12.59 7.03 4.63
C ASN A 139 -13.91 6.55 4.00
N TYR A 140 -14.00 5.27 3.60
CA TYR A 140 -15.17 4.67 2.97
C TYR A 140 -16.36 4.50 3.95
N TRP A 141 -16.94 5.60 4.44
CA TRP A 141 -17.93 5.56 5.54
C TRP A 141 -19.28 4.98 5.14
N THR A 142 -19.67 5.09 3.87
CA THR A 142 -21.00 4.67 3.40
C THR A 142 -20.95 4.01 2.03
N SER A 143 -21.79 2.98 1.85
CA SER A 143 -22.05 2.39 0.55
C SER A 143 -23.33 2.97 -0.04
N SER A 144 -23.21 3.58 -1.22
CA SER A 144 -24.38 4.08 -1.96
C SER A 144 -25.34 2.98 -2.41
N ALA A 145 -24.85 1.73 -2.57
CA ALA A 145 -25.71 0.61 -2.91
C ALA A 145 -26.46 0.05 -1.69
N ALA A 146 -25.78 -0.12 -0.54
CA ALA A 146 -26.39 -0.68 0.67
C ALA A 146 -27.22 0.35 1.48
N TYR A 147 -26.88 1.63 1.36
CA TYR A 147 -27.52 2.78 2.03
C TYR A 147 -27.90 3.85 0.99
N PRO A 148 -28.90 3.59 0.13
CA PRO A 148 -29.20 4.48 -0.98
C PRO A 148 -29.83 5.84 -0.64
N PRO A 149 -30.66 6.00 0.42
CA PRO A 149 -31.18 7.33 0.76
C PRO A 149 -30.06 8.24 1.24
N SER A 150 -29.86 9.37 0.56
CA SER A 150 -28.79 10.34 0.90
C SER A 150 -28.92 10.93 2.31
N GLY A 151 -30.13 10.96 2.88
CA GLY A 151 -30.39 11.43 4.25
C GLY A 151 -30.30 10.36 5.34
N ALA A 152 -29.91 9.12 4.98
CA ALA A 152 -29.73 8.03 5.93
C ALA A 152 -28.51 7.16 5.53
N PRO A 153 -27.30 7.75 5.48
CA PRO A 153 -26.09 7.00 5.13
C PRO A 153 -25.75 5.98 6.21
N GLN A 154 -24.82 5.07 5.88
CA GLN A 154 -24.29 4.12 6.84
C GLN A 154 -23.60 4.85 7.99
N ASN A 155 -23.96 4.50 9.23
CA ASN A 155 -23.19 4.87 10.41
C ASN A 155 -22.05 3.84 10.58
N PRO A 156 -20.77 4.22 10.35
CA PRO A 156 -19.65 3.28 10.37
C PRO A 156 -19.30 2.76 11.78
N TYR A 157 -19.87 3.37 12.83
CA TYR A 157 -19.72 2.90 14.22
C TYR A 157 -20.74 1.81 14.58
N GLU A 158 -21.89 1.78 13.91
CA GLU A 158 -22.95 0.79 14.15
C GLU A 158 -22.90 -0.38 13.15
N ASP A 159 -22.61 -0.09 11.88
CA ASP A 159 -22.39 -1.09 10.84
C ASP A 159 -20.96 -0.93 10.30
N PRO A 160 -19.98 -1.72 10.80
CA PRO A 160 -18.60 -1.63 10.34
C PRO A 160 -18.38 -2.29 8.97
N MET A 161 -19.38 -2.97 8.39
CA MET A 161 -19.21 -3.70 7.13
C MET A 161 -18.91 -2.74 5.97
N GLY A 162 -17.78 -2.97 5.29
CA GLY A 162 -17.55 -2.43 3.95
C GLY A 162 -18.50 -3.13 2.99
N TRP A 163 -19.62 -2.49 2.65
CA TRP A 163 -20.52 -2.99 1.61
C TRP A 163 -20.04 -2.54 0.24
N THR A 164 -20.19 -3.37 -0.79
CA THR A 164 -19.83 -3.01 -2.17
C THR A 164 -20.53 -1.72 -2.62
N SER A 165 -19.79 -0.81 -3.25
CA SER A 165 -20.31 0.30 -4.07
C SER A 165 -19.74 0.22 -5.48
N GLY A 166 -20.41 0.86 -6.44
CA GLY A 166 -19.96 0.85 -7.84
C GLY A 166 -20.17 -0.50 -8.52
N TYR A 167 -19.42 -0.76 -9.61
CA TYR A 167 -19.50 -1.99 -10.42
C TYR A 167 -20.92 -2.37 -10.87
N SER A 168 -21.79 -1.36 -11.10
CA SER A 168 -23.22 -1.57 -11.38
C SER A 168 -23.96 -2.38 -10.30
N THR A 169 -23.50 -2.30 -9.05
CA THR A 169 -24.15 -2.96 -7.91
C THR A 169 -25.55 -2.37 -7.72
N PRO A 170 -26.62 -3.20 -7.68
CA PRO A 170 -27.98 -2.70 -7.57
C PRO A 170 -28.24 -1.95 -6.26
N GLU A 171 -29.14 -0.99 -6.32
CA GLU A 171 -29.68 -0.32 -5.13
C GLU A 171 -30.29 -1.33 -4.15
N GLY A 172 -29.97 -1.16 -2.86
CA GLY A 172 -30.38 -2.05 -1.77
C GLY A 172 -29.52 -3.32 -1.63
N ALA A 173 -28.59 -3.58 -2.55
CA ALA A 173 -27.74 -4.76 -2.47
C ALA A 173 -26.73 -4.65 -1.31
N ARG A 174 -26.70 -5.68 -0.46
CA ARG A 174 -25.75 -5.82 0.66
C ARG A 174 -24.77 -6.94 0.37
N ARG A 175 -23.73 -6.62 -0.41
CA ARG A 175 -22.63 -7.54 -0.75
C ARG A 175 -21.40 -7.19 0.09
N PRO A 176 -20.95 -8.07 1.00
CA PRO A 176 -19.89 -7.71 1.95
C PRO A 176 -18.52 -7.83 1.31
N TRP A 177 -17.72 -6.77 1.40
CA TRP A 177 -16.28 -6.83 1.17
C TRP A 177 -15.57 -7.37 2.42
N GLY A 178 -15.79 -6.70 3.56
CA GLY A 178 -15.33 -7.14 4.87
C GLY A 178 -15.48 -6.03 5.93
N ASN A 179 -15.39 -6.40 7.20
CA ASN A 179 -15.55 -5.44 8.29
C ASN A 179 -14.37 -4.45 8.31
N GLY A 180 -14.65 -3.15 8.22
CA GLY A 180 -13.62 -2.10 8.22
C GLY A 180 -12.86 -1.92 6.91
N ASP A 181 -13.23 -2.65 5.83
CA ASP A 181 -12.64 -2.43 4.50
C ASP A 181 -12.83 -1.00 4.01
N GLY A 182 -11.74 -0.38 3.55
CA GLY A 182 -11.69 1.02 3.14
C GLY A 182 -11.88 2.05 4.28
N ARG A 183 -11.90 1.64 5.56
CA ARG A 183 -12.22 2.50 6.71
C ARG A 183 -11.10 2.49 7.73
N PHE A 184 -10.22 3.48 7.67
CA PHE A 184 -9.14 3.66 8.66
C PHE A 184 -9.35 4.89 9.53
N ILE A 185 -10.03 5.89 9.00
CA ILE A 185 -10.48 7.06 9.73
C ILE A 185 -12.00 7.11 9.72
N TYR A 186 -12.59 7.70 10.75
CA TYR A 186 -14.03 7.73 11.00
C TYR A 186 -14.52 9.18 11.07
N PRO A 187 -15.81 9.45 10.76
CA PRO A 187 -16.36 10.78 10.98
C PRO A 187 -16.34 11.11 12.48
N PRO A 188 -16.36 12.38 12.87
CA PRO A 188 -16.60 12.75 14.26
C PRO A 188 -17.86 12.05 14.81
N LEU A 189 -17.83 11.62 16.08
CA LEU A 189 -18.98 10.94 16.71
C LEU A 189 -20.27 11.77 16.63
N ALA A 190 -20.16 13.10 16.74
CA ALA A 190 -21.29 14.02 16.62
C ALA A 190 -21.94 14.04 15.22
N ALA A 191 -21.26 13.50 14.21
CA ALA A 191 -21.71 13.40 12.82
C ALA A 191 -21.86 11.93 12.35
N ALA A 192 -21.74 10.96 13.24
CA ALA A 192 -21.69 9.54 12.90
C ALA A 192 -22.95 9.02 12.19
N ASP A 193 -24.12 9.56 12.54
CA ASP A 193 -25.43 9.25 11.94
C ASP A 193 -25.79 10.18 10.77
N ALA A 194 -24.88 11.08 10.39
CA ALA A 194 -25.07 12.14 9.41
C ALA A 194 -26.27 13.08 9.67
N ASN A 195 -26.73 13.18 10.93
CA ASN A 195 -27.79 14.08 11.34
C ASN A 195 -27.36 15.01 12.50
N PRO A 196 -26.23 15.73 12.38
CA PRO A 196 -25.79 16.63 13.43
C PRO A 196 -26.74 17.84 13.54
N ALA A 197 -26.93 18.37 14.75
CA ALA A 197 -27.78 19.55 15.00
C ALA A 197 -27.26 20.85 14.34
N GLY A 198 -26.02 20.85 13.84
CA GLY A 198 -25.37 21.94 13.15
C GLY A 198 -24.03 21.48 12.54
N PRO A 199 -23.26 22.37 11.91
CA PRO A 199 -21.95 22.03 11.36
C PRO A 199 -21.01 21.45 12.43
N VAL A 200 -20.38 20.32 12.12
CA VAL A 200 -19.36 19.69 12.97
C VAL A 200 -17.99 20.05 12.41
N LEU A 201 -17.16 20.70 13.22
CA LEU A 201 -15.82 21.15 12.86
C LEU A 201 -14.70 20.27 13.43
N ASP A 202 -15.08 19.22 14.17
CA ASP A 202 -14.13 18.26 14.71
C ASP A 202 -13.43 17.50 13.59
N GLY A 203 -12.16 17.18 13.79
CA GLY A 203 -11.38 16.35 12.87
C GLY A 203 -11.89 14.91 12.84
N PRO A 204 -11.49 14.12 11.83
CA PRO A 204 -11.81 12.70 11.79
C PRO A 204 -11.21 11.97 13.00
N VAL A 205 -11.85 10.88 13.40
CA VAL A 205 -11.35 9.99 14.46
C VAL A 205 -10.46 8.94 13.83
N ASP A 206 -9.26 8.76 14.35
CA ASP A 206 -8.33 7.72 13.93
C ASP A 206 -8.79 6.32 14.39
N SER A 207 -8.10 5.28 13.91
CA SER A 207 -8.33 3.92 14.36
C SER A 207 -7.04 3.26 14.79
N ILE A 208 -7.16 2.22 15.61
CA ILE A 208 -6.02 1.37 15.98
C ILE A 208 -5.31 0.85 14.72
N ARG A 209 -6.05 0.50 13.67
CA ARG A 209 -5.51 0.04 12.39
C ARG A 209 -4.69 1.13 11.67
N TRP A 210 -5.14 2.38 11.72
CA TRP A 210 -4.39 3.52 11.18
C TRP A 210 -3.06 3.71 11.90
N GLU A 211 -3.07 3.63 13.23
CA GLU A 211 -1.85 3.75 14.03
C GLU A 211 -0.90 2.56 13.83
N MET A 212 -1.41 1.34 13.69
CA MET A 212 -0.59 0.15 13.38
C MET A 212 0.03 0.21 11.97
N LEU A 213 -0.71 0.76 10.99
CA LEU A 213 -0.17 1.05 9.66
C LEU A 213 0.95 2.10 9.74
N ARG A 214 0.74 3.20 10.48
CA ARG A 214 1.79 4.23 10.71
C ARG A 214 3.04 3.61 11.35
N ASP A 215 2.88 2.85 12.43
CA ASP A 215 4.00 2.25 13.14
C ASP A 215 4.79 1.29 12.23
N GLY A 216 4.09 0.55 11.35
CA GLY A 216 4.72 -0.31 10.34
C GLY A 216 5.48 0.46 9.26
N ILE A 217 4.96 1.61 8.81
CA ILE A 217 5.66 2.50 7.88
C ILE A 217 6.94 3.04 8.53
N GLU A 218 6.87 3.44 9.79
CA GLU A 218 8.05 3.89 10.54
C GLU A 218 9.09 2.76 10.73
N ASP A 219 8.64 1.52 10.97
CA ASP A 219 9.53 0.35 11.02
C ASP A 219 10.24 0.13 9.67
N TYR A 220 9.52 0.23 8.56
CA TYR A 220 10.09 0.16 7.22
C TYR A 220 11.17 1.24 7.02
N GLU A 221 10.86 2.49 7.39
CA GLU A 221 11.81 3.60 7.28
C GLU A 221 13.04 3.42 8.17
N TYR A 222 12.91 2.76 9.34
CA TYR A 222 14.06 2.42 10.18
C TYR A 222 15.01 1.46 9.44
N PHE A 223 14.49 0.47 8.73
CA PHE A 223 15.33 -0.38 7.88
C PHE A 223 16.00 0.40 6.75
N VAL A 224 15.27 1.30 6.09
CA VAL A 224 15.82 2.18 5.03
C VAL A 224 16.96 3.04 5.58
N ILE A 225 16.75 3.69 6.72
CA ILE A 225 17.75 4.55 7.37
C ILE A 225 18.99 3.73 7.74
N LEU A 226 18.81 2.57 8.37
CA LEU A 226 19.92 1.70 8.74
C LEU A 226 20.71 1.25 7.52
N LYS A 227 20.03 0.80 6.45
CA LYS A 227 20.67 0.40 5.20
C LYS A 227 21.50 1.55 4.61
N ARG A 228 20.93 2.76 4.53
CA ARG A 228 21.63 3.94 4.00
C ARG A 228 22.86 4.30 4.84
N LEU A 229 22.77 4.21 6.17
CA LEU A 229 23.90 4.48 7.05
C LEU A 229 25.02 3.44 6.91
N LEU A 230 24.68 2.17 6.74
CA LEU A 230 25.66 1.11 6.47
C LEU A 230 26.41 1.35 5.16
N ASP A 231 25.68 1.74 4.11
CA ASP A 231 26.26 2.08 2.82
C ASP A 231 27.16 3.33 2.92
N ALA A 232 26.70 4.39 3.60
CA ALA A 232 27.40 5.68 3.71
C ALA A 232 28.62 5.66 4.66
N LYS A 233 28.69 4.69 5.57
CA LYS A 233 29.78 4.56 6.57
C LYS A 233 30.61 3.29 6.34
N ALA A 234 30.50 2.65 5.18
CA ALA A 234 31.11 1.36 4.89
C ALA A 234 32.62 1.32 5.20
N ASP A 235 33.34 2.38 4.87
CA ASP A 235 34.79 2.56 5.05
C ASP A 235 35.20 2.90 6.50
N LYS A 236 34.23 3.18 7.38
CA LYS A 236 34.45 3.41 8.82
C LYS A 236 34.12 2.19 9.69
N LEU A 237 33.62 1.11 9.11
CA LEU A 237 33.15 -0.07 9.84
C LEU A 237 34.10 -1.24 9.63
N ASP A 238 34.48 -1.90 10.72
CA ASP A 238 35.09 -3.22 10.63
C ASP A 238 34.05 -4.27 10.15
N ALA A 239 34.55 -5.38 9.58
CA ALA A 239 33.70 -6.41 8.99
C ALA A 239 32.71 -7.04 9.99
N GLN A 240 33.09 -7.17 11.26
CA GLN A 240 32.24 -7.78 12.29
C GLN A 240 31.08 -6.85 12.67
N THR A 241 31.37 -5.56 12.89
CA THR A 241 30.37 -4.55 13.20
C THR A 241 29.39 -4.38 12.03
N ARG A 242 29.91 -4.34 10.79
CA ARG A 242 29.09 -4.27 9.60
C ARG A 242 28.14 -5.46 9.49
N ALA A 243 28.65 -6.69 9.56
CA ALA A 243 27.84 -7.91 9.47
C ALA A 243 26.76 -7.98 10.57
N ARG A 244 27.08 -7.54 11.79
CA ARG A 244 26.11 -7.47 12.89
C ARG A 244 24.92 -6.57 12.56
N TYR A 245 25.18 -5.37 12.04
CA TYR A 245 24.11 -4.41 11.72
C TYR A 245 23.39 -4.75 10.42
N GLU A 246 24.07 -5.33 9.43
CA GLU A 246 23.42 -5.91 8.24
C GLU A 246 22.43 -7.02 8.65
N GLY A 247 22.75 -7.81 9.67
CA GLY A 247 21.84 -8.81 10.23
C GLY A 247 20.51 -8.23 10.75
N LEU A 248 20.50 -6.97 11.20
CA LEU A 248 19.27 -6.28 11.65
C LEU A 248 18.35 -5.88 10.50
N LEU A 249 18.82 -5.90 9.25
CA LEU A 249 17.98 -5.70 8.07
C LEU A 249 17.20 -6.97 7.68
N THR A 250 17.49 -8.11 8.31
CA THR A 250 16.72 -9.34 8.09
C THR A 250 15.52 -9.36 9.03
N VAL A 251 14.33 -9.57 8.48
CA VAL A 251 13.10 -9.75 9.28
C VAL A 251 13.18 -11.08 10.05
N PRO A 252 13.05 -11.07 11.38
CA PRO A 252 13.06 -12.28 12.19
C PRO A 252 11.90 -13.25 11.88
N GLU A 253 12.14 -14.56 11.98
CA GLU A 253 11.08 -15.57 11.79
C GLU A 253 9.98 -15.51 12.87
N ASP A 254 10.28 -14.99 14.07
CA ASP A 254 9.30 -14.77 15.13
C ASP A 254 8.40 -13.54 14.86
N VAL A 255 8.71 -12.73 13.85
CA VAL A 255 7.80 -11.72 13.30
C VAL A 255 6.97 -12.33 12.17
N THR A 256 7.61 -12.87 11.14
CA THR A 256 6.93 -13.52 10.01
C THR A 256 7.83 -14.55 9.35
N ARG A 257 7.31 -15.76 9.18
CA ARG A 257 7.98 -16.84 8.47
C ARG A 257 7.60 -16.85 6.99
N ASP A 258 6.32 -16.65 6.72
CA ASP A 258 5.73 -16.62 5.38
C ASP A 258 4.49 -15.69 5.38
N MET A 259 3.79 -15.58 4.25
CA MET A 259 2.64 -14.67 4.10
C MET A 259 1.45 -15.02 4.99
N THR A 260 1.37 -16.25 5.50
CA THR A 260 0.22 -16.78 6.27
C THR A 260 0.58 -17.26 7.67
N THR A 261 1.87 -17.28 8.00
CA THR A 261 2.41 -17.58 9.32
C THR A 261 3.21 -16.39 9.84
N PHE A 262 2.60 -15.65 10.76
CA PHE A 262 3.18 -14.47 11.37
C PHE A 262 2.67 -14.28 12.80
N THR A 263 3.35 -13.43 13.56
CA THR A 263 2.99 -13.15 14.95
C THR A 263 1.76 -12.24 15.06
N VAL A 264 0.95 -12.49 16.10
CA VAL A 264 -0.06 -11.54 16.60
C VAL A 264 0.38 -10.86 17.90
N ASP A 265 1.52 -11.28 18.46
CA ASP A 265 2.18 -10.63 19.59
C ASP A 265 3.05 -9.47 19.05
N PRO A 266 2.89 -8.23 19.54
CA PRO A 266 3.72 -7.10 19.13
C PRO A 266 5.17 -7.17 19.65
N ALA A 267 5.46 -7.99 20.66
CA ALA A 267 6.75 -7.97 21.34
C ALA A 267 7.97 -8.26 20.44
N PRO A 268 7.94 -9.20 19.47
CA PRO A 268 9.03 -9.40 18.50
C PRO A 268 9.34 -8.15 17.67
N LEU A 269 8.31 -7.45 17.18
CA LEU A 269 8.45 -6.24 16.38
C LEU A 269 9.11 -5.13 17.21
N GLU A 270 8.62 -4.92 18.44
CA GLU A 270 9.15 -3.91 19.35
C GLU A 270 10.62 -4.15 19.71
N ARG A 271 10.98 -5.40 20.04
CA ARG A 271 12.37 -5.75 20.36
C ARG A 271 13.30 -5.44 19.18
N HIS A 272 12.93 -5.89 17.98
CA HIS A 272 13.77 -5.70 16.79
C HIS A 272 13.83 -4.22 16.36
N ARG A 273 12.72 -3.48 16.42
CA ARG A 273 12.69 -2.03 16.17
C ARG A 273 13.67 -1.28 17.07
N VAL A 274 13.71 -1.61 18.37
CA VAL A 274 14.64 -0.99 19.34
C VAL A 274 16.10 -1.30 19.01
N GLU A 275 16.41 -2.51 18.54
CA GLU A 275 17.77 -2.87 18.12
C GLU A 275 18.21 -2.10 16.88
N VAL A 276 17.34 -1.99 15.87
CA VAL A 276 17.58 -1.17 14.67
C VAL A 276 17.78 0.29 15.05
N ALA A 277 16.93 0.86 15.90
CA ALA A 277 17.04 2.25 16.35
C ALA A 277 18.38 2.53 17.07
N ARG A 278 18.83 1.60 17.92
CA ARG A 278 20.12 1.70 18.60
C ARG A 278 21.29 1.61 17.63
N ALA A 279 21.19 0.79 16.59
CA ALA A 279 22.21 0.71 15.54
C ALA A 279 22.29 2.02 14.75
N ILE A 280 21.14 2.56 14.32
CA ILE A 280 21.04 3.87 13.65
C ILE A 280 21.72 4.96 14.50
N ALA A 281 21.33 5.11 15.77
CA ALA A 281 21.88 6.14 16.65
C ALA A 281 23.39 6.01 16.90
N ARG A 282 23.96 4.80 16.79
CA ARG A 282 25.40 4.57 16.88
C ARG A 282 26.11 4.94 15.59
N LEU A 283 25.59 4.51 14.44
CA LEU A 283 26.17 4.77 13.13
C LEU A 283 26.12 6.26 12.75
N ASP A 284 25.07 6.96 13.15
CA ASP A 284 24.91 8.40 12.91
C ASP A 284 26.06 9.23 13.54
N ARG A 285 26.63 8.74 14.64
CA ARG A 285 27.72 9.39 15.38
C ARG A 285 29.13 9.12 14.83
N LEU A 286 29.28 8.29 13.78
CA LEU A 286 30.57 7.92 13.18
C LEU A 286 31.05 8.88 12.08
#